data_AF-A0A4V1ZSY9-F1
#
_entry.id   AF-A0A4V1ZSY9-F1
#
_cell.length_a   1.000
_cell.length_b   1.000
_cell.length_c   1.000
_cell.angle_alpha   90.00
_cell.angle_beta   90.00
_cell.angle_gamma   90.00
#
_symmetry.space_group_name_H-M   'P 1'
#
loop_
_entity.id
_entity.type
_entity.pdbx_description
1 polymer ?
#
loop_
_entity_poly.entity_id
_entity_poly.type
_entity_poly.pdbx_seq_one_letter_code
_entity_poly.pdbx_strand_id
1 'polypeptide(L)'
;MEARANDTAYHRPVLLAECLAALAIVPGGRYVDVTFGGGGHSARILEQLVEGHLYSLDQDDAAEREAAALARPQFTFIRANFRHLHAELARLGALPVDGLLADLGVSSHQFDTAGRGFSTRFDGPLDMRMNPEDATAATAADVLNDYDEAALHRIFGMYGEVTNARTLAATVAQARRQRPLRTIQELKQAIQPVTPRG
;
A
#
# COMPACT_ATOMS: atom_id res chain seq x y z
N MET A 1 -35.78 8.04 7.71
CA MET A 1 -34.69 7.09 7.96
C MET A 1 -33.46 7.68 7.30
N GLU A 2 -32.73 8.50 8.06
CA GLU A 2 -31.65 9.34 7.54
C GLU A 2 -30.49 8.46 7.07
N ALA A 3 -30.07 8.68 5.82
CA ALA A 3 -28.86 8.12 5.28
C ALA A 3 -27.70 8.60 6.16
N ARG A 4 -27.02 7.66 6.82
CA ARG A 4 -25.71 7.93 7.38
C ARG A 4 -24.80 8.21 6.20
N ALA A 5 -24.59 9.50 5.92
CA ALA A 5 -23.41 9.94 5.21
C ALA A 5 -22.24 9.29 5.94
N ASN A 6 -21.53 8.41 5.24
CA ASN A 6 -20.30 7.82 5.75
C ASN A 6 -19.23 8.91 5.67
N ASP A 7 -19.39 9.94 6.51
CA ASP A 7 -18.37 10.92 6.83
C ASP A 7 -17.43 10.24 7.83
N THR A 8 -16.71 9.21 7.36
CA THR A 8 -15.54 8.75 8.08
C THR A 8 -14.54 9.89 7.97
N ALA A 9 -14.36 10.61 9.08
CA ALA A 9 -13.38 11.68 9.30
C ALA A 9 -11.91 11.24 9.10
N TYR A 10 -11.69 10.15 8.39
CA TYR A 10 -10.40 9.57 8.03
C TYR A 10 -10.36 9.37 6.51
N HIS A 11 -9.57 10.23 5.87
CA HIS A 11 -9.12 10.19 4.48
C HIS A 11 -10.18 10.34 3.37
N ARG A 12 -10.13 11.50 2.69
CA ARG A 12 -10.83 11.72 1.42
C ARG A 12 -9.99 11.10 0.29
N PRO A 13 -10.53 10.16 -0.51
CA PRO A 13 -9.75 9.51 -1.55
C PRO A 13 -9.22 10.51 -2.59
N VAL A 14 -8.01 10.27 -3.08
CA VAL A 14 -7.35 11.16 -4.06
C VAL A 14 -8.11 11.08 -5.38
N LEU A 15 -8.38 12.25 -5.98
CA LEU A 15 -9.09 12.40 -7.26
C LEU A 15 -10.39 11.58 -7.36
N LEU A 16 -11.13 11.47 -6.24
CA LEU A 16 -12.31 10.62 -6.15
C LEU A 16 -13.33 10.88 -7.27
N ALA A 17 -13.66 12.15 -7.52
CA ALA A 17 -14.71 12.49 -8.49
C ALA A 17 -14.26 12.16 -9.92
N GLU A 18 -13.00 12.46 -10.23
CA GLU A 18 -12.35 12.20 -11.52
C GLU A 18 -12.23 10.70 -11.79
N CYS A 19 -11.82 9.91 -10.80
CA CYS A 19 -11.74 8.45 -10.91
C CYS A 19 -13.11 7.82 -11.17
N LEU A 20 -14.15 8.23 -10.44
CA LEU A 20 -15.50 7.72 -10.65
C LEU A 20 -16.08 8.13 -12.01
N ALA A 21 -15.83 9.36 -12.45
CA ALA A 21 -16.24 9.82 -13.77
C ALA A 21 -15.55 9.04 -14.89
N ALA A 22 -14.25 8.77 -14.76
CA ALA A 22 -13.47 8.02 -15.73
C ALA A 22 -13.87 6.53 -15.81
N LEU A 23 -14.29 5.93 -14.69
CA LEU A 23 -14.80 4.55 -14.66
C LEU A 23 -16.14 4.38 -15.38
N ALA A 24 -16.89 5.48 -15.64
CA ALA A 24 -18.16 5.48 -16.35
C ALA A 24 -19.11 4.35 -15.86
N ILE A 25 -19.35 4.33 -14.55
CA ILE A 25 -19.99 3.19 -13.88
C ILE A 25 -21.41 2.96 -14.37
N VAL A 26 -21.70 1.72 -14.78
CA VAL A 26 -23.05 1.26 -15.12
C VAL A 26 -23.58 0.34 -14.00
N PRO A 27 -24.86 0.43 -13.60
CA PRO A 27 -25.37 -0.29 -12.43
C PRO A 27 -25.27 -1.82 -12.46
N GLY A 28 -25.16 -2.42 -13.64
CA GLY A 28 -25.02 -3.86 -13.86
C GLY A 28 -23.58 -4.32 -14.16
N GLY A 29 -22.60 -3.41 -14.12
CA GLY A 29 -21.23 -3.70 -14.51
C GLY A 29 -20.41 -4.41 -13.42
N ARG A 30 -19.31 -5.01 -13.85
CA ARG A 30 -18.30 -5.66 -13.01
C ARG A 30 -17.08 -4.77 -12.92
N TYR A 31 -16.77 -4.29 -11.73
CA TYR A 31 -15.66 -3.39 -11.49
C TYR A 31 -14.62 -4.02 -10.58
N VAL A 32 -13.38 -3.52 -10.71
CA VAL A 32 -12.27 -3.94 -9.87
C VAL A 32 -11.62 -2.71 -9.23
N ASP A 33 -11.36 -2.77 -7.94
CA ASP A 33 -10.46 -1.86 -7.23
C ASP A 33 -9.25 -2.67 -6.74
N VAL A 34 -8.09 -2.49 -7.35
CA VAL A 34 -6.92 -3.34 -7.05
C VAL A 34 -6.10 -2.87 -5.84
N THR A 35 -6.55 -1.81 -5.17
CA THR A 35 -5.86 -1.11 -4.09
C THR A 35 -6.88 -0.63 -3.07
N PHE A 36 -7.65 -1.57 -2.49
CA PHE A 36 -8.79 -1.25 -1.63
C PHE A 36 -8.44 -0.25 -0.52
N GLY A 37 -7.32 -0.46 0.18
CA GLY A 37 -6.88 0.39 1.28
C GLY A 37 -7.94 0.50 2.37
N GLY A 38 -8.49 1.70 2.56
CA GLY A 38 -9.59 1.98 3.49
C GLY A 38 -11.00 1.89 2.88
N GLY A 39 -11.11 1.49 1.61
CA GLY A 39 -12.39 1.28 0.93
C GLY A 39 -13.10 2.55 0.43
N GLY A 40 -12.43 3.70 0.44
CA GLY A 40 -13.05 4.98 0.10
C GLY A 40 -13.56 5.06 -1.35
N HIS A 41 -12.78 4.66 -2.35
CA HIS A 41 -13.28 4.56 -3.73
C HIS A 41 -14.27 3.41 -3.88
N SER A 42 -13.94 2.23 -3.34
CA SER A 42 -14.82 1.05 -3.35
C SER A 42 -16.24 1.32 -2.84
N ALA A 43 -16.39 2.06 -1.74
CA ALA A 43 -17.69 2.45 -1.19
C ALA A 43 -18.51 3.26 -2.20
N ARG A 44 -17.87 4.21 -2.89
CA ARG A 44 -18.52 5.11 -3.86
C ARG A 44 -18.82 4.44 -5.20
N ILE A 45 -18.04 3.42 -5.56
CA ILE A 45 -18.36 2.52 -6.67
C ILE A 45 -19.59 1.70 -6.31
N LEU A 46 -19.62 1.06 -5.14
CA LEU A 46 -20.75 0.23 -4.69
C LEU A 46 -22.08 0.98 -4.61
N GLU A 47 -22.07 2.27 -4.28
CA GLU A 47 -23.28 3.11 -4.28
C GLU A 47 -23.94 3.23 -5.66
N GLN A 48 -23.18 3.01 -6.75
CA GLN A 48 -23.68 3.11 -8.12
C GLN A 48 -24.07 1.73 -8.71
N LEU A 49 -23.81 0.63 -7.99
CA LEU A 49 -24.14 -0.72 -8.42
C LEU A 49 -25.49 -1.17 -7.86
N VAL A 50 -26.25 -1.90 -8.69
CA VAL A 50 -27.53 -2.51 -8.31
C VAL A 50 -27.45 -4.03 -8.52
N GLU A 51 -27.30 -4.44 -9.78
CA GLU A 51 -27.12 -5.84 -10.21
C GLU A 51 -25.65 -6.17 -10.49
N GLY A 52 -24.79 -5.14 -10.53
CA GLY A 52 -23.37 -5.26 -10.78
C GLY A 52 -22.60 -5.81 -9.58
N HIS A 53 -21.28 -5.92 -9.75
CA HIS A 53 -20.40 -6.46 -8.72
C HIS A 53 -19.08 -5.71 -8.67
N LEU A 54 -18.59 -5.44 -7.45
CA LEU A 54 -17.27 -4.90 -7.21
C LEU A 54 -16.38 -5.98 -6.58
N TYR A 55 -15.22 -6.19 -7.20
CA TYR A 55 -14.14 -7.02 -6.66
C TYR A 55 -13.01 -6.11 -6.21
N SER A 56 -12.71 -6.09 -4.91
CA SER A 56 -11.61 -5.28 -4.39
C SER A 56 -10.48 -6.14 -3.87
N LEU A 57 -9.24 -5.78 -4.22
CA LEU A 57 -8.03 -6.49 -3.81
C LEU A 57 -7.21 -5.62 -2.85
N ASP A 58 -6.63 -6.26 -1.84
CA ASP A 58 -5.52 -5.71 -1.07
C ASP A 58 -4.67 -6.83 -0.48
N GLN A 59 -3.39 -6.56 -0.26
CA GLN A 59 -2.46 -7.48 0.39
C GLN A 59 -2.31 -7.21 1.90
N ASP A 60 -2.88 -6.13 2.43
CA ASP A 60 -2.79 -5.71 3.84
C ASP A 60 -3.95 -6.25 4.71
N ASP A 61 -3.66 -6.84 5.87
CA ASP A 61 -4.68 -7.48 6.74
C ASP A 61 -5.61 -6.43 7.35
N ALA A 62 -5.11 -5.21 7.51
CA ALA A 62 -5.92 -4.09 7.94
C ALA A 62 -7.01 -3.77 6.90
N ALA A 63 -6.68 -3.82 5.62
CA ALA A 63 -7.64 -3.57 4.55
C ALA A 63 -8.78 -4.62 4.53
N GLU A 64 -8.47 -5.89 4.82
CA GLU A 64 -9.50 -6.93 4.96
C GLU A 64 -10.48 -6.66 6.09
N ARG A 65 -9.98 -6.19 7.25
CA ARG A 65 -10.83 -5.82 8.38
C ARG A 65 -11.74 -4.64 8.03
N GLU A 66 -11.22 -3.63 7.35
CA GLU A 66 -12.01 -2.49 6.88
C GLU A 66 -13.07 -2.90 5.84
N ALA A 67 -12.76 -3.88 4.99
CA ALA A 67 -13.68 -4.38 3.98
C ALA A 67 -14.97 -4.98 4.58
N ALA A 68 -14.93 -5.46 5.83
CA ALA A 68 -16.12 -5.93 6.53
C ALA A 68 -17.21 -4.85 6.65
N ALA A 69 -16.84 -3.57 6.71
CA ALA A 69 -17.79 -2.45 6.76
C ALA A 69 -18.59 -2.27 5.45
N LEU A 70 -18.09 -2.81 4.34
CA LEU A 70 -18.75 -2.73 3.02
C LEU A 70 -19.47 -4.02 2.61
N ALA A 71 -19.41 -5.07 3.44
CA ALA A 71 -19.96 -6.38 3.16
C ALA A 71 -21.44 -6.33 2.73
N ARG A 72 -21.69 -6.74 1.48
CA ARG A 72 -23.02 -6.85 0.84
C ARG A 72 -22.94 -7.77 -0.38
N PRO A 73 -24.08 -8.23 -0.94
CA PRO A 73 -24.09 -9.19 -2.05
C PRO A 73 -23.27 -8.77 -3.28
N GLN A 74 -23.25 -7.47 -3.61
CA GLN A 74 -22.53 -6.91 -4.76
C GLN A 74 -21.02 -6.71 -4.53
N PHE A 75 -20.48 -7.17 -3.39
CA PHE A 75 -19.10 -6.89 -3.00
C PHE A 75 -18.33 -8.17 -2.70
N THR A 76 -17.10 -8.27 -3.20
CA THR A 76 -16.15 -9.31 -2.83
C THR A 76 -14.78 -8.71 -2.58
N PHE A 77 -14.30 -8.89 -1.35
CA PHE A 77 -12.91 -8.59 -1.02
C PHE A 77 -12.02 -9.82 -1.28
N ILE A 78 -10.83 -9.57 -1.83
CA ILE A 78 -9.86 -10.59 -2.20
C ILE A 78 -8.53 -10.21 -1.55
N ARG A 79 -8.13 -10.95 -0.52
CA ARG A 79 -6.83 -10.75 0.16
C ARG A 79 -5.68 -11.29 -0.69
N ALA A 80 -5.19 -10.47 -1.62
CA ALA A 80 -4.12 -10.84 -2.56
C ALA A 80 -3.36 -9.61 -3.07
N ASN A 81 -2.09 -9.80 -3.44
CA ASN A 81 -1.37 -8.80 -4.23
C ASN A 81 -1.97 -8.73 -5.64
N PHE A 82 -2.23 -7.52 -6.14
CA PHE A 82 -2.87 -7.32 -7.44
C PHE A 82 -2.09 -7.90 -8.63
N ARG A 83 -0.81 -8.27 -8.49
CA ARG A 83 -0.08 -9.03 -9.52
C ARG A 83 -0.77 -10.36 -9.87
N HIS A 84 -1.60 -10.88 -8.97
CA HIS A 84 -2.39 -12.10 -9.15
C HIS A 84 -3.82 -11.84 -9.63
N LEU A 85 -4.18 -10.59 -9.95
CA LEU A 85 -5.52 -10.16 -10.33
C LEU A 85 -6.23 -11.11 -11.30
N HIS A 86 -5.59 -11.41 -12.43
CA HIS A 86 -6.21 -12.23 -13.47
C HIS A 86 -6.56 -13.63 -12.95
N ALA A 87 -5.67 -14.25 -12.16
CA ALA A 87 -5.89 -15.58 -11.60
C ALA A 87 -7.04 -15.58 -10.59
N GLU A 88 -7.10 -14.56 -9.71
CA GLU A 88 -8.16 -14.43 -8.72
C GLU A 88 -9.53 -14.20 -9.37
N LEU A 89 -9.62 -13.30 -10.36
CA LEU A 89 -10.88 -13.05 -11.06
C LEU A 89 -11.33 -14.25 -11.91
N ALA A 90 -10.40 -14.96 -12.56
CA ALA A 90 -10.71 -16.17 -13.31
C ALA A 90 -11.27 -17.26 -12.39
N ARG A 91 -10.68 -17.46 -11.20
CA ARG A 91 -11.16 -18.42 -10.20
C ARG A 91 -12.59 -18.12 -9.74
N LEU A 92 -12.96 -16.85 -9.67
CA LEU A 92 -14.31 -16.40 -9.29
C LEU A 92 -15.30 -16.37 -10.46
N GLY A 93 -14.87 -16.67 -11.70
CA GLY A 93 -15.72 -16.49 -12.88
C GLY A 93 -16.09 -15.03 -13.15
N ALA A 94 -15.29 -14.09 -12.65
CA ALA A 94 -15.59 -12.66 -12.66
C ALA A 94 -15.21 -11.95 -13.96
N LEU A 95 -14.45 -12.60 -14.84
CA LEU A 95 -14.03 -12.04 -16.13
C LEU A 95 -15.14 -12.15 -17.20
N PRO A 96 -15.22 -11.20 -18.16
CA PRO A 96 -14.48 -9.92 -18.21
C PRO A 96 -15.00 -8.91 -17.18
N VAL A 97 -14.25 -7.82 -16.98
CA VAL A 97 -14.63 -6.68 -16.14
C VAL A 97 -14.81 -5.43 -16.99
N ASP A 98 -15.70 -4.54 -16.58
CA ASP A 98 -16.08 -3.32 -17.29
C ASP A 98 -15.18 -2.13 -16.91
N GLY A 99 -14.51 -2.17 -15.75
CA GLY A 99 -13.58 -1.13 -15.33
C GLY A 99 -12.65 -1.58 -14.20
N LEU A 100 -11.47 -0.97 -14.16
CA LEU A 100 -10.45 -1.21 -13.15
C LEU A 100 -9.92 0.10 -12.61
N LEU A 101 -9.84 0.20 -11.29
CA LEU A 101 -9.23 1.29 -10.55
C LEU A 101 -7.96 0.80 -9.84
N ALA A 102 -6.90 1.61 -9.89
CA ALA A 102 -5.69 1.45 -9.11
C ALA A 102 -5.24 2.81 -8.54
N ASP A 103 -5.36 2.97 -7.23
CA ASP A 103 -4.79 4.09 -6.47
C ASP A 103 -3.44 3.64 -5.88
N LEU A 104 -2.38 3.85 -6.65
CA LEU A 104 -1.06 3.32 -6.32
C LEU A 104 -0.40 4.11 -5.19
N GLY A 105 -0.01 3.41 -4.14
CA GLY A 105 0.73 4.00 -3.03
C GLY A 105 0.59 3.17 -1.76
N VAL A 106 0.77 3.85 -0.64
CA VAL A 106 0.59 3.32 0.71
C VAL A 106 -0.62 4.00 1.35
N SER A 107 -1.35 3.27 2.19
CA SER A 107 -2.54 3.78 2.86
C SER A 107 -2.17 4.69 4.04
N SER A 108 -3.11 5.56 4.45
CA SER A 108 -2.91 6.36 5.67
C SER A 108 -2.70 5.49 6.91
N HIS A 109 -3.42 4.37 7.00
CA HIS A 109 -3.24 3.41 8.08
C HIS A 109 -1.78 2.90 8.18
N GLN A 110 -1.14 2.64 7.03
CA GLN A 110 0.28 2.24 6.99
C GLN A 110 1.23 3.36 7.47
N PHE A 111 0.93 4.62 7.15
CA PHE A 111 1.73 5.77 7.60
C PHE A 111 1.50 6.15 9.06
N ASP A 112 0.27 6.04 9.56
CA ASP A 112 -0.11 6.48 10.91
C ASP A 112 0.17 5.39 11.97
N THR A 113 0.41 4.15 11.54
CA THR A 113 0.79 3.04 12.42
C THR A 113 2.31 2.92 12.53
N ALA A 114 2.90 3.45 13.60
CA ALA A 114 4.35 3.42 13.83
C ALA A 114 4.98 2.01 13.70
N GLY A 115 4.27 0.97 14.14
CA GLY A 115 4.72 -0.43 14.03
C GLY A 115 4.90 -0.95 12.60
N ARG A 116 4.37 -0.26 11.59
CA ARG A 116 4.52 -0.63 10.17
C ARG A 116 5.80 -0.12 9.53
N GLY A 117 6.45 0.89 10.14
CA GLY A 117 7.76 1.38 9.68
C GLY A 117 7.75 2.23 8.41
N PHE A 118 6.59 2.65 7.87
CA PHE A 118 6.54 3.48 6.66
C PHE A 118 6.79 4.97 6.92
N SER A 119 6.58 5.44 8.14
CA SER A 119 6.65 6.86 8.49
C SER A 119 7.94 7.23 9.20
N THR A 120 8.52 8.37 8.83
CA THR A 120 9.69 8.96 9.52
C THR A 120 9.30 9.87 10.69
N ARG A 121 7.99 10.09 10.89
CA ARG A 121 7.41 10.94 11.96
C ARG A 121 7.50 10.28 13.33
N PHE A 122 7.42 8.95 13.36
CA PHE A 122 7.50 8.14 14.56
C PHE A 122 8.75 7.25 14.51
N ASP A 123 9.21 6.78 15.67
CA ASP A 123 10.13 5.65 15.69
C ASP A 123 9.34 4.33 15.61
N GLY A 124 9.95 3.30 15.05
CA GLY A 124 9.32 2.03 14.79
C GLY A 124 10.27 1.06 14.10
N PRO A 125 9.91 -0.23 13.99
CA PRO A 125 10.74 -1.20 13.29
C PRO A 125 10.86 -0.85 11.81
N LEU A 126 12.01 -1.17 11.20
CA LEU A 126 12.22 -1.11 9.76
C LEU A 126 11.53 -2.31 9.08
N ASP A 127 10.19 -2.36 9.11
CA ASP A 127 9.40 -3.39 8.43
C ASP A 127 9.12 -3.00 6.98
N MET A 128 8.25 -2.00 6.75
CA MET A 128 7.85 -1.48 5.43
C MET A 128 7.20 -2.52 4.49
N ARG A 129 6.78 -3.70 4.96
CA ARG A 129 5.96 -4.62 4.17
C ARG A 129 4.50 -4.19 4.22
N MET A 130 3.86 -4.16 3.05
CA MET A 130 2.40 -3.98 2.95
C MET A 130 1.65 -5.19 3.52
N ASN A 131 2.21 -6.39 3.35
CA ASN A 131 1.73 -7.60 4.02
C ASN A 131 2.75 -8.05 5.09
N PRO A 132 2.55 -7.71 6.37
CA PRO A 132 3.49 -8.11 7.44
C PRO A 132 3.45 -9.61 7.75
N GLU A 133 2.39 -10.32 7.35
CA GLU A 133 2.21 -11.76 7.55
C GLU A 133 2.99 -12.60 6.51
N ASP A 134 3.47 -11.99 5.43
CA ASP A 134 4.33 -12.68 4.45
C ASP A 134 5.73 -12.88 5.03
N ALA A 135 5.93 -14.04 5.67
CA ALA A 135 7.21 -14.44 6.24
C ALA A 135 8.32 -14.68 5.19
N THR A 136 7.98 -14.76 3.90
CA THR A 136 8.97 -14.91 2.82
C THR A 136 9.47 -13.55 2.30
N ALA A 137 8.75 -12.48 2.58
CA ALA A 137 9.13 -11.13 2.18
C ALA A 137 10.16 -10.54 3.14
N ALA A 138 11.24 -10.00 2.57
CA ALA A 138 12.25 -9.26 3.31
C ALA A 138 11.66 -7.97 3.90
N THR A 139 11.99 -7.69 5.16
CA THR A 139 11.75 -6.39 5.79
C THR A 139 12.75 -5.35 5.27
N ALA A 140 12.48 -4.06 5.50
CA ALA A 140 13.46 -3.02 5.25
C ALA A 140 14.75 -3.23 6.08
N ALA A 141 14.64 -3.77 7.29
CA ALA A 141 15.80 -4.17 8.09
C ALA A 141 16.64 -5.24 7.38
N ASP A 142 16.02 -6.29 6.83
CA ASP A 142 16.74 -7.35 6.12
C ASP A 142 17.44 -6.79 4.88
N VAL A 143 16.74 -5.95 4.10
CA VAL A 143 17.34 -5.27 2.94
C VAL A 143 18.55 -4.45 3.36
N LEU A 144 18.41 -3.62 4.40
CA LEU A 144 19.50 -2.73 4.86
C LEU A 144 20.67 -3.49 5.48
N ASN A 145 20.43 -4.62 6.15
CA ASN A 145 21.46 -5.36 6.85
C ASN A 145 22.17 -6.42 5.98
N ASP A 146 21.48 -7.01 5.01
CA ASP A 146 21.96 -8.20 4.32
C ASP A 146 22.37 -7.96 2.86
N TYR A 147 21.75 -6.98 2.18
CA TYR A 147 22.06 -6.73 0.77
C TYR A 147 23.47 -6.17 0.62
N ASP A 148 24.18 -6.52 -0.45
CA ASP A 148 25.48 -5.91 -0.72
C ASP A 148 25.36 -4.40 -1.02
N GLU A 149 26.48 -3.68 -0.89
CA GLU A 149 26.51 -2.22 -1.11
C GLU A 149 26.06 -1.84 -2.53
N ALA A 150 26.36 -2.67 -3.53
CA ALA A 150 25.96 -2.42 -4.91
C ALA A 150 24.44 -2.53 -5.10
N ALA A 151 23.79 -3.46 -4.41
CA ALA A 151 22.35 -3.62 -4.36
C ALA A 151 21.68 -2.45 -3.63
N LEU A 152 22.23 -2.00 -2.50
CA LEU A 152 21.75 -0.80 -1.81
C LEU A 152 21.86 0.45 -2.69
N HIS A 153 23.00 0.64 -3.36
CA HIS A 153 23.20 1.74 -4.30
C HIS A 153 22.17 1.72 -5.43
N ARG A 154 21.88 0.53 -5.99
CA ARG A 154 20.84 0.33 -7.00
C ARG A 154 19.46 0.73 -6.49
N ILE A 155 19.07 0.27 -5.29
CA ILE A 155 17.77 0.59 -4.69
C ILE A 155 17.63 2.11 -4.46
N PHE A 156 18.60 2.73 -3.79
CA PHE A 156 18.55 4.16 -3.49
C PHE A 156 18.60 5.04 -4.74
N GLY A 157 19.37 4.64 -5.76
CA GLY A 157 19.47 5.38 -7.01
C GLY A 157 18.24 5.21 -7.90
N MET A 158 17.79 3.98 -8.16
CA MET A 158 16.71 3.71 -9.12
C MET A 158 15.32 3.98 -8.55
N TYR A 159 15.08 3.66 -7.28
CA TYR A 159 13.75 3.81 -6.67
C TYR A 159 13.62 5.03 -5.77
N GLY A 160 14.73 5.46 -5.15
CA GLY A 160 14.76 6.63 -4.27
C GLY A 160 15.19 7.93 -4.95
N GLU A 161 15.68 7.87 -6.19
CA GLU A 161 16.24 9.01 -6.94
C GLU A 161 17.27 9.83 -6.13
N VAL A 162 18.01 9.15 -5.23
CA VAL A 162 18.96 9.80 -4.33
C VAL A 162 20.21 10.23 -5.09
N THR A 163 20.48 11.53 -5.13
CA THR A 163 21.62 12.12 -5.88
C THR A 163 22.97 11.58 -5.44
N ASN A 164 23.18 11.36 -4.15
CA ASN A 164 24.41 10.77 -3.58
C ASN A 164 24.24 9.29 -3.18
N ALA A 165 23.42 8.52 -3.92
CA ALA A 165 23.08 7.13 -3.60
C ALA A 165 24.28 6.22 -3.31
N ARG A 166 25.41 6.38 -4.02
CA ARG A 166 26.64 5.62 -3.76
C ARG A 166 27.18 5.89 -2.35
N THR A 167 27.25 7.17 -1.97
CA THR A 167 27.70 7.58 -0.64
C THR A 167 26.75 7.06 0.43
N LEU A 168 25.42 7.18 0.20
CA LEU A 168 24.41 6.65 1.11
C LEU A 168 24.55 5.13 1.33
N ALA A 169 24.71 4.36 0.26
CA ALA A 169 24.90 2.91 0.33
C ALA A 169 26.14 2.51 1.14
N ALA A 170 27.28 3.16 0.90
CA ALA A 170 28.51 2.93 1.65
C ALA A 170 28.33 3.29 3.14
N THR A 171 27.64 4.39 3.44
CA THR A 171 27.33 4.80 4.82
C THR A 171 26.48 3.77 5.54
N VAL A 172 25.41 3.27 4.91
CA VAL A 172 24.57 2.20 5.48
C VAL A 172 25.38 0.92 5.70
N ALA A 173 26.17 0.50 4.70
CA ALA A 173 26.99 -0.70 4.77
C ALA A 173 28.06 -0.62 5.87
N GLN A 174 28.59 0.58 6.14
CA GLN A 174 29.52 0.81 7.24
C GLN A 174 28.81 0.83 8.60
N ALA A 175 27.66 1.50 8.70
CA ALA A 175 26.90 1.61 9.95
C ALA A 175 26.48 0.24 10.49
N ARG A 176 25.95 -0.63 9.61
CA ARG A 176 25.49 -1.97 10.01
C ARG A 176 26.59 -2.90 10.55
N ARG A 177 27.87 -2.65 10.19
CA ARG A 177 29.02 -3.39 10.73
C ARG A 177 29.26 -3.10 12.21
N GLN A 178 28.87 -1.92 12.66
CA GLN A 178 28.99 -1.53 14.07
C GLN A 178 27.76 -2.00 14.86
N ARG A 179 26.57 -1.78 14.31
CA ARG A 179 25.31 -2.19 14.91
C ARG A 179 24.24 -2.40 13.82
N PRO A 180 23.52 -3.53 13.83
CA PRO A 180 22.42 -3.76 12.89
C PRO A 180 21.36 -2.66 12.98
N LEU A 181 20.83 -2.25 11.83
CA LEU A 181 19.76 -1.25 11.73
C LEU A 181 18.40 -1.94 11.89
N ARG A 182 17.68 -1.62 12.97
CA ARG A 182 16.39 -2.25 13.30
C ARG A 182 15.25 -1.25 13.33
N THR A 183 15.53 0.01 13.65
CA THR A 183 14.49 1.04 13.76
C THR A 183 14.71 2.23 12.84
N ILE A 184 13.64 2.98 12.61
CA ILE A 184 13.64 4.22 11.81
C ILE A 184 14.64 5.23 12.38
N GLN A 185 14.69 5.40 13.71
CA GLN A 185 15.67 6.32 14.33
C GLN A 185 17.11 5.85 14.14
N GLU A 186 17.39 4.55 14.22
CA GLU A 186 18.73 4.02 13.97
C GLU A 186 19.16 4.28 12.52
N LEU A 187 18.28 4.07 11.54
CA LEU A 187 18.56 4.42 10.15
C LEU A 187 18.81 5.92 9.99
N LYS A 188 17.94 6.77 10.54
CA LYS A 188 18.08 8.24 10.46
C LYS A 188 19.41 8.72 11.04
N GLN A 189 19.81 8.19 12.19
CA GLN A 189 21.09 8.49 12.82
C GLN A 189 22.27 8.04 11.95
N ALA A 190 22.21 6.82 11.40
CA ALA A 190 23.26 6.27 10.55
C ALA A 190 23.51 7.12 9.29
N ILE A 191 22.45 7.61 8.64
CA ILE A 191 22.53 8.35 7.37
C ILE A 191 22.63 9.87 7.53
N GLN A 192 22.52 10.37 8.77
CA GLN A 192 22.57 11.81 9.08
C GLN A 192 23.79 12.53 8.46
N PRO A 193 25.02 11.96 8.45
CA PRO A 193 26.19 12.65 7.91
C PRO A 193 26.14 12.89 6.40
N VAL A 194 25.28 12.18 5.66
CA VAL A 194 25.22 12.19 4.20
C VAL A 194 23.86 12.64 3.65
N THR A 195 22.96 13.07 4.53
CA THR A 195 21.66 13.64 4.17
C THR A 195 21.74 15.17 4.25
N PRO A 196 21.09 15.92 3.34
CA PRO A 196 21.00 17.38 3.46
C PRO A 196 20.44 17.81 4.83
N ARG A 197 20.95 18.92 5.37
CA ARG A 197 20.33 19.53 6.55
C ARG A 197 19.02 20.16 6.12
N GLY A 198 17.91 19.54 6.54
CA GLY A 198 16.57 20.14 6.53
C GLY A 198 16.31 20.93 7.79
#